data_AF-I4WCV4-F1
#
_entry.id   AF-I4WCV4-F1
#
_cell.length_a   1.000
_cell.length_b   1.000
_cell.length_c   1.000
_cell.angle_alpha   90.00
_cell.angle_beta   90.00
_cell.angle_gamma   90.00
#
_symmetry.space_group_name_H-M   'P 1'
#
loop_
_entity.id
_entity.type
_entity.pdbx_description
1 polymer ?
#
loop_
_entity_poly.entity_id
_entity_poly.type
_entity_poly.pdbx_seq_one_letter_code
_entity_poly.pdbx_strand_id
1 'polypeptide(L)' 'TAGGVRLEALDGHLMLRDRPGVFCAGEMLDWEAPTGGYLLTACFASGRLAGEGVARWLGQR' A
#
# COMPACT_ATOMS: atom_id res chain seq x y z
N THR A 1 4.25 10.06 17.21
CA THR A 1 3.03 9.95 16.39
C THR A 1 3.33 8.90 15.34
N ALA A 2 2.47 7.92 15.20
CA ALA A 2 2.39 7.13 13.96
C ALA A 2 2.19 8.09 12.77
N GLY A 3 2.70 7.76 11.61
CA GLY A 3 2.54 8.58 10.41
C GLY A 3 2.66 7.74 9.16
N GLY A 4 2.32 8.35 8.02
CA GLY A 4 2.37 7.68 6.74
C GLY A 4 1.30 8.20 5.79
N VAL A 5 1.15 7.48 4.69
CA VAL A 5 0.07 7.67 3.73
C VAL A 5 -1.21 7.13 4.34
N ARG A 6 -2.20 8.02 4.49
CA ARG A 6 -3.53 7.66 4.99
C ARG A 6 -4.18 6.64 4.07
N LEU A 7 -4.80 5.60 4.64
CA LEU A 7 -5.48 4.57 3.87
C LEU A 7 -6.63 5.14 3.03
N GLU A 8 -7.28 6.22 3.47
CA GLU A 8 -8.36 6.89 2.74
C GLU A 8 -7.87 7.56 1.45
N ALA A 9 -6.58 7.92 1.37
CA ALA A 9 -5.96 8.48 0.17
C ALA A 9 -5.72 7.42 -0.92
N LEU A 10 -5.91 6.13 -0.58
CA LEU A 10 -5.66 5.00 -1.46
C LEU A 10 -6.98 4.36 -1.94
N ASP A 11 -6.91 3.68 -3.08
CA ASP A 11 -7.95 2.77 -3.54
C ASP A 11 -7.73 1.34 -3.03
N GLY A 12 -8.60 0.40 -3.45
CA GLY A 12 -8.52 -1.01 -3.05
C GLY A 12 -7.27 -1.77 -3.52
N HIS A 13 -6.44 -1.15 -4.36
CA HIS A 13 -5.19 -1.71 -4.87
C HIS A 13 -3.97 -0.92 -4.39
N LEU A 14 -4.17 -0.06 -3.39
CA LEU A 14 -3.14 0.80 -2.82
C LEU A 14 -2.56 1.82 -3.81
N MET A 15 -3.35 2.23 -4.81
CA MET A 15 -3.01 3.36 -5.68
C MET A 15 -3.49 4.67 -5.05
N LEU A 16 -2.68 5.73 -5.12
CA LEU A 16 -3.09 7.07 -4.72
C LEU A 16 -4.22 7.58 -5.60
N ARG A 17 -5.33 8.00 -4.97
CA ARG A 17 -6.49 8.58 -5.65
C ARG A 17 -6.14 9.87 -6.39
N ASP A 18 -5.35 10.73 -5.74
CA ASP A 18 -4.97 12.04 -6.27
C ASP A 18 -3.78 11.97 -7.23
N ARG A 19 -3.15 10.79 -7.38
CA ARG A 19 -2.00 10.60 -8.27
C ARG A 19 -2.02 9.21 -8.93
N PRO A 20 -2.89 9.01 -9.94
CA PRO A 20 -3.02 7.73 -10.64
C PRO A 20 -1.68 7.22 -11.20
N GLY A 21 -1.42 5.93 -11.01
CA GLY A 21 -0.16 5.28 -11.36
C GLY A 21 0.91 5.31 -10.28
N VAL A 22 0.65 5.91 -9.11
CA VAL A 22 1.54 5.86 -7.94
C VAL A 22 0.90 4.99 -6.86
N PHE A 23 1.66 4.03 -6.33
CA PHE A 23 1.21 3.05 -5.37
C PHE A 23 2.04 3.10 -4.09
N CYS A 24 1.45 2.76 -2.95
CA CYS A 24 2.09 2.77 -1.65
C CYS A 24 1.88 1.43 -0.93
N ALA A 25 2.91 0.90 -0.27
CA ALA A 25 2.83 -0.37 0.45
C ALA A 25 3.83 -0.42 1.60
N GLY A 26 3.58 -1.31 2.57
CA GLY A 26 4.43 -1.52 3.73
C GLY A 26 4.35 -0.39 4.76
N GLU A 27 5.48 -0.15 5.42
CA GLU A 27 5.58 0.78 6.56
C GLU A 27 5.20 2.22 6.22
N MET A 28 5.24 2.62 4.95
CA MET A 28 4.80 3.95 4.53
C MET A 28 3.28 4.20 4.70
N LEU A 29 2.49 3.16 4.94
CA LEU A 29 1.05 3.27 5.21
C LEU A 29 0.83 3.68 6.67
N ASP A 30 -0.12 4.57 6.92
CA ASP A 30 -0.45 5.08 8.26
C ASP A 30 -1.13 3.98 9.12
N TRP A 31 -0.32 3.05 9.61
CA TRP A 31 -0.69 1.89 10.41
C TRP A 31 0.46 1.55 11.36
N GLU A 32 0.12 1.02 12.54
CA GLU A 32 1.10 0.63 13.57
C GLU A 32 1.07 -0.86 13.82
N ALA A 33 2.20 -1.53 13.56
CA ALA A 33 2.36 -2.95 13.80
C ALA A 33 2.91 -3.23 15.21
N PRO A 34 2.31 -4.16 15.99
CA PRO A 34 2.98 -4.68 17.17
C PRO A 34 4.26 -5.45 16.78
N THR A 35 5.19 -5.60 17.72
CA THR A 35 6.37 -6.46 17.52
C THR A 35 5.97 -7.93 17.38
N GLY A 36 6.88 -8.78 16.93
CA GLY A 36 6.59 -10.20 16.66
C GLY A 36 6.35 -10.53 15.18
N GLY A 37 6.85 -9.69 14.27
CA GLY A 37 6.85 -9.97 12.83
C GLY A 37 5.67 -9.37 12.05
N TYR A 38 4.69 -8.75 12.72
CA TYR A 38 3.52 -8.15 12.06
C TYR A 38 3.87 -7.08 11.02
N LEU A 39 4.93 -6.29 11.27
CA LEU A 39 5.40 -5.30 10.29
C LEU A 39 5.81 -5.99 8.98
N LEU A 40 6.60 -7.06 9.05
CA LEU A 40 7.03 -7.81 7.87
C LEU A 40 5.84 -8.48 7.18
N THR A 41 4.92 -9.06 7.95
CA THR A 41 3.68 -9.62 7.42
C THR A 41 2.87 -8.57 6.65
N ALA A 42 2.69 -7.37 7.23
CA ALA A 42 1.98 -6.26 6.58
C ALA A 42 2.72 -5.78 5.32
N CYS A 43 4.06 -5.64 5.37
CA CYS A 43 4.87 -5.26 4.22
C CYS A 43 4.76 -6.24 3.06
N PHE A 44 4.84 -7.55 3.31
CA PHE A 44 4.71 -8.54 2.24
C PHE A 44 3.29 -8.62 1.68
N ALA A 45 2.26 -8.58 2.54
CA ALA A 45 0.86 -8.63 2.11
C ALA A 45 0.49 -7.40 1.26
N SER A 46 0.81 -6.20 1.73
CA SER A 46 0.53 -4.95 1.00
C SER A 46 1.39 -4.82 -0.26
N GLY A 47 2.66 -5.24 -0.23
CA GLY A 47 3.52 -5.26 -1.42
C GLY A 47 2.96 -6.15 -2.53
N ARG A 48 2.44 -7.34 -2.18
CA ARG A 48 1.73 -8.22 -3.12
C ARG A 48 0.48 -7.54 -3.71
N LEU A 49 -0.36 -6.94 -2.87
CA LEU A 49 -1.58 -6.27 -3.31
C LEU A 49 -1.29 -5.09 -4.25
N ALA A 50 -0.34 -4.23 -3.88
CA ALA A 50 0.09 -3.10 -4.70
C ALA A 50 0.69 -3.57 -6.03
N GLY A 51 1.52 -4.63 -6.01
CA GLY A 51 2.11 -5.21 -7.21
C GLY A 51 1.07 -5.75 -8.21
N GLU A 52 0.05 -6.46 -7.72
CA GLU A 52 -1.09 -6.89 -8.54
C GLU A 52 -1.87 -5.69 -9.10
N GLY A 53 -2.04 -4.64 -8.29
CA GLY A 53 -2.60 -3.35 -8.71
C GLY A 53 -1.84 -2.71 -9.86
N VAL A 54 -0.52 -2.62 -9.74
CA VAL A 54 0.39 -2.08 -10.77
C VAL A 54 0.27 -2.88 -12.06
N ALA A 55 0.34 -4.21 -11.99
CA ALA A 55 0.27 -5.06 -13.18
C ALA A 55 -1.06 -4.86 -13.94
N ARG A 56 -2.18 -4.80 -13.20
CA ARG A 56 -3.49 -4.53 -13.80
C ARG A 56 -3.60 -3.12 -14.39
N TRP A 57 -3.07 -2.10 -13.71
CA TRP A 57 -3.06 -0.72 -14.19
C TRP A 57 -2.28 -0.57 -15.51
N LEU A 58 -1.12 -1.23 -15.61
CA LEU A 58 -0.30 -1.22 -16.82
C LEU A 58 -0.96 -1.99 -17.98
N GLY A 59 -1.71 -3.06 -17.69
CA GLY A 59 -2.42 -3.82 -18.73
C GLY A 59 -3.71 -3.19 -19.26
N GLN A 60 -4.21 -2.13 -18.61
CA GLN A 60 -5.40 -1.37 -19.03
C GLN A 60 -5.06 -0.06 -19.77
N ARG A 61 -3.77 0.27 -19.88
CA ARG A 61 -3.26 1.40 -20.67
C ARG A 61 -2.94 0.97 -22.09
#